data_AF-A0A957Z1E6-F1
#
_entry.id   AF-A0A957Z1E6-F1
#
_cell.length_a   1.000
_cell.length_b   1.000
_cell.length_c   1.000
_cell.angle_alpha   90.00
_cell.angle_beta   90.00
_cell.angle_gamma   90.00
#
_symmetry.space_group_name_H-M   'P 1'
#
loop_
_entity.id
_entity.type
_entity.pdbx_description
1 polymer ?
#
loop_
_entity_poly.entity_id
_entity_poly.type
_entity_poly.pdbx_seq_one_letter_code
_entity_poly.pdbx_strand_id
1 'polypeptide(L)'
;MNEDRLRRAHGRLFHRGHLAAGALLALFVLLLYSRLLLTNRVLASGDILHYFYPYRAYAADAVRAMRLPLWNPFIFLGAPFLANPQSAVLYPLHWPLAWLTVTKQLYWSAAIHSWLFGFGGYLLMRRWGVRFAAALTTGLVLAGSGFFGGLIGHINQMNGATWLPWAVLVLEAGGQTSAHGRLGAPRGLSGRRDDFIRLIPSLLGFSLLVALMLLAGHTQTVYINLFGLGLWIIWPLVDPATVRAPWAAVQRVLPQLLLYVG
;
A
#
# COMPACT_ATOMS: atom_id res chain seq x y z
N MET A 1 -24.14 23.00 28.89
CA MET A 1 -24.01 21.84 27.96
C MET A 1 -22.52 21.49 27.89
N ASN A 2 -22.12 20.30 28.35
CA ASN A 2 -20.74 19.99 28.77
C ASN A 2 -19.78 19.69 27.58
N GLU A 3 -18.59 20.30 27.52
CA GLU A 3 -17.60 20.19 26.43
C GLU A 3 -17.20 18.72 26.14
N ASP A 4 -17.16 17.87 27.16
CA ASP A 4 -16.88 16.45 27.02
C ASP A 4 -17.94 15.69 26.23
N ARG A 5 -19.20 16.16 26.21
CA ARG A 5 -20.25 15.56 25.38
C ARG A 5 -20.05 15.94 23.91
N LEU A 6 -19.62 17.18 23.63
CA LEU A 6 -19.33 17.66 22.29
C LEU A 6 -18.10 16.96 21.68
N ARG A 7 -17.00 16.81 22.45
CA ARG A 7 -15.80 16.06 22.02
C ARG A 7 -16.11 14.59 21.72
N ARG A 8 -16.90 13.93 22.57
CA ARG A 8 -17.36 12.55 22.36
C ARG A 8 -18.33 12.41 21.19
N ALA A 9 -19.15 13.41 20.91
CA ALA A 9 -20.03 13.41 19.73
C ALA A 9 -19.23 13.59 18.43
N HIS A 10 -18.28 14.52 18.40
CA HIS A 10 -17.35 14.70 17.27
C HIS A 10 -16.51 13.45 16.99
N GLY A 11 -15.93 12.82 18.02
CA GLY A 11 -15.16 11.58 17.85
C GLY A 11 -16.00 10.43 17.28
N ARG A 12 -17.27 10.32 17.70
CA ARG A 12 -18.20 9.30 17.17
C ARG A 12 -18.61 9.56 15.73
N LEU A 13 -18.88 10.81 15.35
CA LEU A 13 -19.18 11.20 13.97
C LEU A 13 -17.98 10.97 13.04
N PHE A 14 -16.77 11.29 13.51
CA PHE A 14 -15.53 11.06 12.80
C PHE A 14 -15.30 9.57 12.53
N HIS A 15 -15.47 8.72 13.54
CA HIS A 15 -15.36 7.26 13.41
C HIS A 15 -16.42 6.67 12.46
N ARG A 16 -17.68 7.10 12.58
CA ARG A 16 -18.77 6.68 11.66
C ARG A 16 -18.49 7.02 10.20
N GLY A 17 -17.87 8.18 9.94
CA GLY A 17 -17.45 8.56 8.59
C GLY A 17 -16.44 7.57 7.99
N HIS A 18 -15.45 7.13 8.76
CA HIS A 18 -14.47 6.16 8.26
C HIS A 18 -15.08 4.78 7.98
N LEU A 19 -15.99 4.32 8.84
CA LEU A 19 -16.73 3.08 8.60
C LEU A 19 -17.58 3.15 7.33
N ALA A 20 -18.29 4.27 7.12
CA ALA A 20 -19.06 4.48 5.90
C ALA A 20 -18.17 4.49 4.65
N ALA A 21 -17.01 5.15 4.69
CA ALA A 21 -16.05 5.13 3.58
C ALA A 21 -15.51 3.72 3.32
N GLY A 22 -15.15 2.98 4.38
CA GLY A 22 -14.69 1.60 4.28
C GLY A 22 -15.75 0.69 3.62
N ALA A 23 -17.01 0.83 4.01
CA ALA A 23 -18.13 0.08 3.44
C ALA A 23 -18.41 0.47 1.98
N LEU A 24 -18.39 1.76 1.65
CA LEU A 24 -18.58 2.24 0.27
C LEU A 24 -17.45 1.76 -0.65
N LEU A 25 -16.19 1.81 -0.18
CA LEU A 25 -15.05 1.25 -0.91
C LEU A 25 -15.16 -0.27 -1.07
N ALA A 26 -15.59 -0.97 -0.03
CA ALA A 26 -15.79 -2.42 -0.11
C ALA A 26 -16.87 -2.75 -1.15
N LEU A 27 -18.01 -2.05 -1.13
CA LEU A 27 -19.06 -2.20 -2.13
C LEU A 27 -18.54 -1.90 -3.54
N PHE A 28 -17.81 -0.81 -3.72
CA PHE A 28 -17.21 -0.45 -5.01
C PHE A 28 -16.26 -1.55 -5.54
N VAL A 29 -15.36 -2.06 -4.69
CA VAL A 29 -14.45 -3.14 -5.06
C VAL A 29 -15.21 -4.43 -5.35
N LEU A 30 -16.21 -4.79 -4.55
CA LEU A 30 -17.03 -5.97 -4.82
C LEU A 30 -17.78 -5.87 -6.16
N LEU A 31 -18.25 -4.67 -6.53
CA LEU A 31 -18.84 -4.41 -7.84
C LEU A 31 -17.80 -4.53 -8.97
N LEU A 32 -16.62 -3.95 -8.79
CA LEU A 32 -15.52 -3.98 -9.76
C LEU A 32 -15.06 -5.42 -10.03
N TYR A 33 -14.92 -6.22 -8.97
CA TYR A 33 -14.48 -7.62 -9.04
C TYR A 33 -15.64 -8.61 -9.16
N SER A 34 -16.90 -8.17 -9.25
CA SER A 34 -18.09 -9.02 -9.22
C SER A 34 -18.04 -10.14 -10.26
N ARG A 35 -17.60 -9.82 -11.48
CA ARG A 35 -17.44 -10.80 -12.56
C ARG A 35 -16.40 -11.87 -12.23
N LEU A 36 -15.30 -11.53 -11.55
CA LEU A 36 -14.28 -12.49 -11.14
C LEU A 36 -14.74 -13.29 -9.92
N LEU A 37 -15.33 -12.61 -8.93
CA LEU A 37 -15.74 -13.20 -7.65
C LEU A 37 -16.99 -14.08 -7.75
N LEU A 38 -17.93 -13.79 -8.64
CA LEU A 38 -19.22 -14.49 -8.72
C LEU A 38 -19.32 -15.46 -9.89
N THR A 39 -18.40 -15.43 -10.84
CA THR A 39 -18.38 -16.40 -11.96
C THR A 39 -17.26 -17.42 -11.80
N ASN A 40 -17.26 -18.43 -12.69
CA ASN A 40 -16.20 -19.44 -12.81
C ASN A 40 -15.16 -19.06 -13.88
N ARG A 41 -15.07 -17.78 -14.25
CA ARG A 41 -14.05 -17.32 -15.20
C ARG A 41 -12.67 -17.41 -14.57
N VAL A 42 -11.70 -17.84 -15.38
CA VAL A 42 -10.28 -17.90 -15.02
C VAL A 42 -9.53 -16.86 -15.84
N LEU A 43 -8.63 -16.10 -15.21
CA LEU A 43 -7.67 -15.26 -15.93
C LEU A 43 -6.66 -16.18 -16.62
N ALA A 44 -6.89 -16.42 -17.91
CA ALA A 44 -6.26 -17.51 -18.65
C ALA A 44 -4.97 -17.13 -19.40
N SER A 45 -4.20 -16.16 -18.92
CA SER A 45 -2.97 -15.70 -19.58
C SER A 45 -1.94 -15.16 -18.59
N GLY A 46 -0.69 -15.02 -19.05
CA GLY A 46 0.42 -14.42 -18.30
C GLY A 46 0.83 -15.18 -17.04
N ASP A 47 1.55 -14.49 -16.16
CA ASP A 47 2.11 -15.07 -14.93
C ASP A 47 1.03 -15.52 -13.96
N ILE A 48 -0.14 -14.86 -13.95
CA ILE A 48 -1.24 -15.26 -13.06
C ILE A 48 -1.65 -16.72 -13.28
N LEU A 49 -1.68 -17.19 -14.52
CA LEU A 49 -1.98 -18.58 -14.85
C LEU A 49 -0.75 -19.48 -14.73
N HIS A 50 0.37 -19.10 -15.33
CA HIS A 50 1.51 -20.01 -15.50
C HIS A 50 2.42 -20.09 -14.27
N TYR A 51 2.40 -19.06 -13.43
CA TYR A 51 3.30 -18.94 -12.28
C TYR A 51 2.54 -18.91 -10.96
N PHE A 52 1.65 -17.93 -10.76
CA PHE A 52 0.98 -17.75 -9.48
C PHE A 52 -0.07 -18.82 -9.20
N TYR A 53 -0.82 -19.30 -10.19
CA TYR A 53 -1.81 -20.35 -9.99
C TYR A 53 -1.19 -21.65 -9.42
N PRO A 54 -0.19 -22.30 -10.04
CA PRO A 54 0.39 -23.53 -9.48
C PRO A 54 1.10 -23.29 -8.15
N TYR A 55 1.74 -22.13 -7.95
CA TYR A 55 2.36 -21.77 -6.67
C TYR A 55 1.33 -21.64 -5.55
N ARG A 56 0.18 -20.99 -5.81
CA ARG A 56 -0.93 -20.85 -4.86
C ARG A 56 -1.55 -22.19 -4.53
N ALA A 57 -1.72 -23.07 -5.53
CA ALA A 57 -2.20 -24.42 -5.32
C ALA A 57 -1.31 -25.19 -4.34
N TYR A 58 0.00 -25.24 -4.63
CA TYR A 58 0.96 -25.97 -3.81
C TYR A 58 1.08 -25.40 -2.39
N ALA A 59 1.12 -24.06 -2.26
CA ALA A 59 1.15 -23.39 -0.97
C ALA A 59 -0.12 -23.63 -0.16
N ALA A 60 -1.31 -23.57 -0.78
CA ALA A 60 -2.57 -23.81 -0.10
C ALA A 60 -2.68 -25.26 0.40
N ASP A 61 -2.26 -26.25 -0.39
CA ASP A 61 -2.24 -27.64 0.05
C ASP A 61 -1.26 -27.86 1.21
N ALA A 62 -0.15 -27.13 1.24
CA ALA A 62 0.79 -27.15 2.35
C ALA A 62 0.17 -26.58 3.63
N VAL A 63 -0.41 -25.38 3.54
CA VAL A 63 -1.06 -24.70 4.67
C VAL A 63 -2.20 -25.53 5.23
N ARG A 64 -3.05 -26.12 4.38
CA ARG A 64 -4.16 -27.00 4.82
C ARG A 64 -3.67 -28.26 5.52
N ALA A 65 -2.54 -28.81 5.10
CA ALA A 65 -1.91 -29.96 5.73
C ALA A 65 -1.02 -29.56 6.93
N MET A 66 -1.05 -28.30 7.36
CA MET A 66 -0.21 -27.77 8.45
C MET A 66 1.29 -28.03 8.25
N ARG A 67 1.74 -28.14 6.99
CA ARG A 67 3.15 -28.30 6.64
C ARG A 67 3.72 -26.99 6.13
N LEU A 68 4.98 -26.75 6.46
CA LEU A 68 5.76 -25.67 5.85
C LEU A 68 6.35 -26.17 4.52
N PRO A 69 5.98 -25.59 3.36
CA PRO A 69 6.45 -26.07 2.07
C PRO A 69 7.89 -25.61 1.79
N LEU A 70 8.87 -26.36 2.26
CA LEU A 70 10.29 -26.04 2.07
C LEU A 70 10.77 -26.29 0.64
N TRP A 71 10.29 -27.37 0.01
CA TRP A 71 10.75 -27.85 -1.29
C TRP A 71 9.57 -27.99 -2.26
N ASN A 72 9.74 -27.65 -3.53
CA ASN A 72 8.78 -27.89 -4.59
C ASN A 72 9.34 -28.98 -5.52
N PRO A 73 8.79 -30.20 -5.52
CA PRO A 73 9.30 -31.30 -6.34
C PRO A 73 8.94 -31.20 -7.83
N PHE A 74 8.04 -30.28 -8.20
CA PHE A 74 7.46 -30.20 -9.55
C PHE A 74 8.28 -29.36 -10.54
N ILE A 75 9.37 -28.73 -10.09
CA ILE A 75 10.20 -27.84 -10.90
C ILE A 75 11.63 -28.39 -10.95
N PHE A 76 12.12 -28.75 -12.15
CA PHE A 76 13.53 -29.15 -12.40
C PHE A 76 14.11 -30.17 -11.41
N LEU A 77 13.40 -31.27 -11.13
CA LEU A 77 13.76 -32.28 -10.10
C LEU A 77 13.76 -31.77 -8.66
N GLY A 78 13.34 -30.52 -8.45
CA GLY A 78 13.15 -29.90 -7.16
C GLY A 78 13.71 -28.49 -7.08
N ALA A 79 13.01 -27.60 -6.39
CA ALA A 79 13.46 -26.25 -6.11
C ALA A 79 13.09 -25.81 -4.68
N PRO A 80 13.88 -24.95 -4.03
CA PRO A 80 13.57 -24.45 -2.69
C PRO A 80 12.38 -23.48 -2.75
N PHE A 81 11.21 -23.94 -2.29
CA PHE A 81 9.94 -23.23 -2.44
C PHE A 81 9.79 -22.08 -1.45
N LEU A 82 10.03 -22.34 -0.17
CA LEU A 82 9.95 -21.30 0.87
C LEU A 82 10.99 -20.20 0.66
N ALA A 83 12.18 -20.55 0.13
CA ALA A 83 13.23 -19.59 -0.16
C ALA A 83 12.91 -18.73 -1.40
N ASN A 84 11.95 -19.13 -2.24
CA ASN A 84 11.46 -18.28 -3.31
C ASN A 84 10.49 -17.23 -2.72
N PRO A 85 10.88 -15.94 -2.67
CA PRO A 85 10.03 -14.90 -2.08
C PRO A 85 8.69 -14.78 -2.80
N GLN A 86 8.64 -15.03 -4.11
CA GLN A 86 7.43 -14.89 -4.91
C GLN A 86 6.35 -15.93 -4.57
N SER A 87 6.70 -16.99 -3.85
CA SER A 87 5.73 -17.95 -3.30
C SER A 87 4.80 -17.33 -2.28
N ALA A 88 5.25 -16.26 -1.59
CA ALA A 88 4.50 -15.52 -0.59
C ALA A 88 3.82 -16.43 0.47
N VAL A 89 4.42 -17.58 0.79
CA VAL A 89 3.85 -18.57 1.72
C VAL A 89 3.63 -17.97 3.10
N LEU A 90 4.55 -17.10 3.54
CA LEU A 90 4.52 -16.46 4.84
C LEU A 90 3.71 -15.16 4.86
N TYR A 91 3.05 -14.79 3.75
CA TYR A 91 2.23 -13.60 3.71
C TYR A 91 0.86 -13.86 4.36
N PRO A 92 0.55 -13.17 5.48
CA PRO A 92 -0.56 -13.57 6.35
C PRO A 92 -1.93 -13.42 5.70
N LEU A 93 -2.11 -12.47 4.77
CA LEU A 93 -3.39 -12.28 4.07
C LEU A 93 -3.73 -13.44 3.13
N HIS A 94 -2.77 -14.30 2.78
CA HIS A 94 -3.03 -15.49 1.96
C HIS A 94 -3.48 -16.70 2.79
N TRP A 95 -3.19 -16.75 4.09
CA TRP A 95 -3.54 -17.91 4.91
C TRP A 95 -5.05 -18.15 4.95
N PRO A 96 -5.91 -17.16 5.30
CA PRO A 96 -7.36 -17.38 5.30
C PRO A 96 -7.91 -17.76 3.92
N LEU A 97 -7.24 -17.29 2.86
CA LEU A 97 -7.63 -17.61 1.49
C LEU A 97 -7.28 -19.05 1.12
N ALA A 98 -6.30 -19.69 1.78
CA ALA A 98 -5.86 -21.04 1.48
C ALA A 98 -7.01 -22.06 1.48
N TRP A 99 -8.13 -21.84 2.18
CA TRP A 99 -9.29 -22.74 2.16
C TRP A 99 -10.23 -22.56 0.96
N LEU A 100 -10.02 -21.55 0.14
CA LEU A 100 -10.77 -21.32 -1.10
C LEU A 100 -10.14 -22.09 -2.27
N THR A 101 -10.90 -22.23 -3.36
CA THR A 101 -10.32 -22.66 -4.64
C THR A 101 -9.24 -21.68 -5.09
N VAL A 102 -8.22 -22.14 -5.81
CA VAL A 102 -7.06 -21.32 -6.20
C VAL A 102 -7.47 -20.07 -6.99
N THR A 103 -8.44 -20.20 -7.88
CA THR A 103 -9.04 -19.08 -8.60
C THR A 103 -9.62 -18.03 -7.63
N LYS A 104 -10.37 -18.46 -6.62
CA LYS A 104 -10.95 -17.56 -5.62
C LYS A 104 -9.88 -16.97 -4.70
N GLN A 105 -8.80 -17.69 -4.39
CA GLN A 105 -7.66 -17.15 -3.65
C GLN A 105 -7.08 -15.92 -4.35
N LEU A 106 -6.79 -16.04 -5.65
CA LEU A 106 -6.22 -14.95 -6.43
C LEU A 106 -7.17 -13.74 -6.50
N TYR A 107 -8.46 -13.98 -6.73
CA TYR A 107 -9.44 -12.91 -6.88
C TYR A 107 -9.77 -12.20 -5.57
N TRP A 108 -9.91 -12.95 -4.47
CA TRP A 108 -10.09 -12.35 -3.16
C TRP A 108 -8.83 -11.63 -2.70
N SER A 109 -7.63 -12.14 -3.01
CA SER A 109 -6.39 -11.40 -2.79
C SER A 109 -6.45 -10.06 -3.54
N ALA A 110 -6.74 -10.07 -4.84
CA ALA A 110 -6.83 -8.82 -5.61
C ALA A 110 -7.88 -7.85 -5.02
N ALA A 111 -9.09 -8.32 -4.74
CA ALA A 111 -10.16 -7.49 -4.18
C ALA A 111 -9.76 -6.89 -2.82
N ILE A 112 -9.27 -7.70 -1.88
CA ILE A 112 -8.86 -7.24 -0.55
C ILE A 112 -7.76 -6.18 -0.66
N HIS A 113 -6.79 -6.37 -1.55
CA HIS A 113 -5.66 -5.46 -1.73
C HIS A 113 -6.07 -4.16 -2.45
N SER A 114 -6.98 -4.22 -3.43
CA SER A 114 -7.61 -3.01 -4.00
C SER A 114 -8.35 -2.21 -2.95
N TRP A 115 -9.10 -2.88 -2.07
CA TRP A 115 -9.82 -2.22 -0.98
C TRP A 115 -8.84 -1.58 0.01
N LEU A 116 -7.82 -2.32 0.46
CA LEU A 116 -6.80 -1.80 1.39
C LEU A 116 -6.03 -0.61 0.79
N PHE A 117 -5.68 -0.67 -0.50
CA PHE A 117 -4.97 0.41 -1.18
C PHE A 117 -5.80 1.69 -1.24
N GLY A 118 -7.07 1.58 -1.66
CA GLY A 118 -7.99 2.71 -1.68
C GLY A 118 -8.31 3.24 -0.28
N PHE A 119 -8.53 2.36 0.69
CA PHE A 119 -8.86 2.76 2.06
C PHE A 119 -7.68 3.43 2.75
N GLY A 120 -6.45 2.95 2.55
CA GLY A 120 -5.23 3.61 3.02
C GLY A 120 -5.10 5.02 2.43
N GLY A 121 -5.34 5.18 1.13
CA GLY A 121 -5.33 6.49 0.47
C GLY A 121 -6.40 7.44 1.00
N TYR A 122 -7.62 6.95 1.23
CA TYR A 122 -8.70 7.70 1.88
C TYR A 122 -8.27 8.19 3.27
N LEU A 123 -7.74 7.31 4.13
CA LEU A 123 -7.31 7.66 5.48
C LEU A 123 -6.17 8.68 5.46
N LEU A 124 -5.24 8.56 4.51
CA LEU A 124 -4.15 9.51 4.32
C LEU A 124 -4.69 10.91 3.98
N MET A 125 -5.64 11.02 3.05
CA MET A 125 -6.30 12.29 2.73
C MET A 125 -7.02 12.87 3.95
N ARG A 126 -7.72 12.02 4.74
CA ARG A 126 -8.37 12.47 5.97
C ARG A 126 -7.38 12.98 7.00
N ARG A 127 -6.19 12.37 7.10
CA ARG A 127 -5.10 12.82 7.96
C ARG A 127 -4.59 14.21 7.55
N TRP A 128 -4.52 14.49 6.25
CA TRP A 128 -4.15 15.81 5.73
C TRP A 128 -5.28 16.85 5.77
N GLY A 129 -6.38 16.57 6.47
CA GLY A 129 -7.48 17.53 6.64
C GLY A 129 -8.41 17.64 5.44
N VAL A 130 -8.27 16.77 4.42
CA VAL A 130 -9.15 16.75 3.26
C VAL A 130 -10.57 16.32 3.68
N ARG A 131 -11.57 16.99 3.11
CA ARG A 131 -12.99 16.73 3.38
C ARG A 131 -13.38 15.31 2.94
N PHE A 132 -14.39 14.74 3.59
CA PHE A 132 -14.84 13.37 3.39
C PHE A 132 -15.02 12.98 1.92
N ALA A 133 -15.76 13.79 1.14
CA ALA A 133 -16.07 13.48 -0.25
C ALA A 133 -14.80 13.39 -1.12
N ALA A 134 -13.93 14.40 -1.05
CA ALA A 134 -12.69 14.41 -1.82
C ALA A 134 -11.75 13.26 -1.42
N ALA A 135 -11.64 12.97 -0.11
CA ALA A 135 -10.86 11.83 0.36
C ALA A 135 -11.44 10.48 -0.13
N LEU A 136 -12.77 10.34 -0.14
CA LEU A 136 -13.43 9.13 -0.64
C LEU A 136 -13.18 8.96 -2.14
N THR A 137 -13.25 10.04 -2.92
CA THR A 137 -12.90 10.03 -4.34
C THR A 137 -11.47 9.56 -4.55
N THR A 138 -10.50 10.01 -3.76
CA THR A 138 -9.12 9.51 -3.82
C THR A 138 -9.07 7.99 -3.60
N GLY A 139 -9.77 7.48 -2.59
CA GLY A 139 -9.80 6.04 -2.32
C GLY A 139 -10.42 5.23 -3.49
N LEU A 140 -11.51 5.72 -4.07
CA LEU A 140 -12.17 5.09 -5.22
C LEU A 140 -11.26 5.09 -6.46
N VAL A 141 -10.60 6.21 -6.75
CA VAL A 141 -9.66 6.34 -7.88
C VAL A 141 -8.48 5.41 -7.71
N LEU A 142 -7.88 5.32 -6.51
CA LEU A 142 -6.76 4.42 -6.25
C LEU A 142 -7.18 2.94 -6.41
N ALA A 143 -8.27 2.54 -5.76
CA ALA A 143 -8.77 1.17 -5.80
C ALA A 143 -9.19 0.71 -7.21
N GLY A 144 -9.74 1.62 -8.01
CA GLY A 144 -10.23 1.38 -9.37
C GLY A 144 -9.29 1.80 -10.49
N SER A 145 -8.06 2.26 -10.19
CA SER A 145 -7.13 2.72 -11.22
C SER A 145 -6.70 1.57 -12.14
N GLY A 146 -6.59 1.86 -13.45
CA GLY A 146 -6.13 0.88 -14.43
C GLY A 146 -4.72 0.37 -14.17
N PHE A 147 -3.84 1.23 -13.63
CA PHE A 147 -2.50 0.83 -13.18
C PHE A 147 -2.56 -0.26 -12.12
N PHE A 148 -3.32 -0.04 -11.04
CA PHE A 148 -3.39 -1.00 -9.94
C PHE A 148 -4.13 -2.28 -10.33
N GLY A 149 -5.20 -2.15 -11.14
CA GLY A 149 -5.92 -3.29 -11.72
C GLY A 149 -5.03 -4.13 -12.66
N GLY A 150 -4.15 -3.49 -13.43
CA GLY A 150 -3.19 -4.17 -14.30
C GLY A 150 -2.20 -5.07 -13.56
N LEU A 151 -1.88 -4.73 -12.30
CA LEU A 151 -1.02 -5.56 -11.44
C LEU A 151 -1.66 -6.89 -11.04
N ILE A 152 -2.94 -7.16 -11.37
CA ILE A 152 -3.54 -8.47 -11.11
C ILE A 152 -2.79 -9.61 -11.79
N GLY A 153 -2.18 -9.34 -12.96
CA GLY A 153 -1.31 -10.30 -13.66
C GLY A 153 -0.06 -10.67 -12.87
N HIS A 154 0.39 -9.76 -11.98
CA HIS A 154 1.53 -9.92 -11.09
C HIS A 154 1.09 -9.70 -9.63
N ILE A 155 0.25 -10.60 -9.11
CA ILE A 155 -0.46 -10.43 -7.85
C ILE A 155 0.45 -10.11 -6.65
N ASN A 156 1.69 -10.59 -6.64
CA ASN A 156 2.70 -10.24 -5.62
C ASN A 156 3.07 -8.75 -5.65
N GLN A 157 3.19 -8.14 -6.83
CA GLN A 157 3.41 -6.69 -6.98
C GLN A 157 2.22 -5.90 -6.43
N MET A 158 1.00 -6.31 -6.76
CA MET A 158 -0.22 -5.70 -6.24
C MET A 158 -0.27 -5.75 -4.71
N ASN A 159 0.01 -6.93 -4.14
CA ASN A 159 0.02 -7.13 -2.69
C ASN A 159 1.08 -6.27 -2.01
N GLY A 160 2.28 -6.15 -2.60
CA GLY A 160 3.36 -5.30 -2.09
C GLY A 160 3.04 -3.80 -2.17
N ALA A 161 2.49 -3.34 -3.29
CA ALA A 161 2.16 -1.93 -3.55
C ALA A 161 1.05 -1.40 -2.62
N THR A 162 0.14 -2.30 -2.20
CA THR A 162 -1.01 -1.98 -1.32
C THR A 162 -0.63 -1.23 -0.05
N TRP A 163 0.54 -1.52 0.51
CA TRP A 163 0.97 -1.01 1.81
C TRP A 163 1.56 0.39 1.77
N LEU A 164 1.84 0.95 0.58
CA LEU A 164 2.44 2.27 0.42
C LEU A 164 1.64 3.41 1.11
N PRO A 165 0.34 3.60 0.86
CA PRO A 165 -0.42 4.68 1.53
C PRO A 165 -0.49 4.51 3.05
N TRP A 166 -0.50 3.25 3.54
CA TRP A 166 -0.46 2.95 4.97
C TRP A 166 0.90 3.31 5.59
N ALA A 167 2.00 3.08 4.87
CA ALA A 167 3.34 3.42 5.33
C ALA A 167 3.49 4.93 5.47
N VAL A 168 3.02 5.71 4.49
CA VAL A 168 2.97 7.18 4.58
C VAL A 168 2.10 7.59 5.77
N LEU A 169 0.92 7.01 5.93
CA LEU A 169 -0.01 7.33 7.02
C LEU A 169 0.61 7.13 8.41
N VAL A 170 1.37 6.04 8.61
CA VAL A 170 2.02 5.70 9.89
C VAL A 170 3.29 6.54 10.14
N LEU A 171 3.98 6.98 9.09
CA LEU A 171 5.09 7.94 9.22
C LEU A 171 4.58 9.33 9.58
N GLU A 172 3.54 9.79 8.90
CA GLU A 172 2.81 11.01 9.27
C GLU A 172 2.23 10.89 10.68
N ALA A 173 1.76 9.69 11.07
CA ALA A 173 1.69 9.13 12.42
C ALA A 173 2.48 9.83 13.51
N GLY A 174 3.79 9.56 13.42
CA GLY A 174 4.80 9.90 14.40
C GLY A 174 5.52 11.20 14.12
N GLY A 175 5.39 11.75 12.90
CA GLY A 175 5.81 13.09 12.57
C GLY A 175 4.78 14.16 13.00
N GLN A 176 5.23 15.37 13.28
CA GLN A 176 4.31 16.50 13.44
C GLN A 176 3.82 16.94 12.06
N THR A 177 2.61 16.54 11.68
CA THR A 177 1.93 17.04 10.49
C THR A 177 1.68 18.55 10.68
N SER A 178 2.35 19.40 9.90
CA SER A 178 2.00 20.83 9.86
C SER A 178 0.60 21.01 9.30
N ALA A 179 -0.06 22.12 9.63
CA ALA A 179 -1.44 22.47 9.21
C ALA A 179 -1.71 22.40 7.69
N HIS A 180 -0.69 22.17 6.86
CA HIS A 180 -0.74 22.01 5.41
C HIS A 180 -0.43 20.59 4.91
N GLY A 181 -0.51 19.55 5.76
CA GLY A 181 -0.33 18.15 5.34
C GLY A 181 1.11 17.79 4.93
N ARG A 182 2.10 18.59 5.34
CA ARG A 182 3.53 18.29 5.17
C ARG A 182 4.07 17.75 6.50
N LEU A 183 4.94 16.74 6.44
CA LEU A 183 5.93 16.50 7.50
C LEU A 183 6.61 17.84 7.80
N GLY A 184 6.25 18.46 8.93
CA GLY A 184 6.95 19.65 9.39
C GLY A 184 8.38 19.26 9.77
N ALA A 185 9.33 20.19 9.62
CA ALA A 185 10.63 20.04 10.26
C ALA A 185 10.41 19.63 11.73
N PRO A 186 11.10 18.60 12.25
CA PRO A 186 10.90 18.16 13.63
C PRO A 186 11.12 19.35 14.56
N ARG A 187 10.04 19.91 15.10
CA ARG A 187 10.14 20.94 16.14
C ARG A 187 10.66 20.25 17.39
N GLY A 188 11.94 20.50 17.67
CA GLY A 188 12.59 20.24 18.95
C GLY A 188 12.27 18.87 19.52
N LEU A 189 12.78 17.80 18.89
CA LEU A 189 13.14 16.62 19.68
C LEU A 189 14.12 17.13 20.71
N SER A 190 13.71 17.27 21.97
CA SER A 190 14.57 17.83 23.00
C SER A 190 15.65 16.80 23.44
N GLY A 191 15.84 15.73 22.65
CA GLY A 191 16.59 14.53 23.00
C GLY A 191 16.00 13.76 24.19
N ARG A 192 14.79 14.10 24.66
CA ARG A 192 14.21 13.51 25.87
C ARG A 192 13.64 12.13 25.58
N ARG A 193 13.74 11.25 26.57
CA ARG A 193 13.23 9.87 26.58
C ARG A 193 11.75 9.78 26.16
N ASP A 194 10.96 10.80 26.49
CA ASP A 194 9.53 10.88 26.20
C ASP A 194 9.22 11.05 24.71
N ASP A 195 10.10 11.71 23.95
CA ASP A 195 9.94 11.87 22.49
C ASP A 195 10.16 10.54 21.77
N PHE A 196 11.14 9.76 22.22
CA PHE A 196 11.41 8.42 21.69
C PHE A 196 10.23 7.46 21.93
N ILE A 197 9.67 7.46 23.14
CA ILE A 197 8.52 6.61 23.49
C ILE A 197 7.30 6.90 22.61
N ARG A 198 7.08 8.18 22.24
CA ARG A 198 5.98 8.58 21.34
C ARG A 198 6.14 8.09 19.91
N LEU A 199 7.37 7.81 19.46
CA LEU A 199 7.67 7.33 18.11
C LEU A 199 7.55 5.80 17.98
N ILE A 200 7.66 5.06 19.08
CA ILE A 200 7.64 3.58 19.08
C ILE A 200 6.45 3.01 18.28
N PRO A 201 5.20 3.45 18.47
CA PRO A 201 4.07 2.89 17.71
C PRO A 201 4.19 3.09 16.20
N SER A 202 4.72 4.24 15.77
CA SER A 202 4.96 4.52 14.35
C SER A 202 6.10 3.69 13.79
N LEU A 203 7.18 3.50 14.54
CA LEU A 203 8.30 2.64 14.12
C LEU A 203 7.90 1.17 14.02
N LEU A 204 7.11 0.68 14.98
CA LEU A 204 6.57 -0.68 14.96
C LEU A 204 5.59 -0.86 13.80
N GLY A 205 4.66 0.09 13.62
CA GLY A 205 3.70 0.05 12.51
C GLY A 205 4.40 0.12 11.15
N PHE A 206 5.40 0.97 11.00
CA PHE A 206 6.20 1.06 9.77
C PHE A 206 6.97 -0.25 9.52
N SER A 207 7.67 -0.77 10.53
CA SER A 207 8.39 -2.05 10.43
C SER A 207 7.47 -3.20 10.03
N LEU A 208 6.26 -3.26 10.59
CA LEU A 208 5.25 -4.26 10.23
C LEU A 208 4.83 -4.12 8.75
N LEU A 209 4.58 -2.90 8.26
CA LEU A 209 4.22 -2.67 6.87
C LEU A 209 5.36 -3.05 5.92
N VAL A 210 6.61 -2.76 6.26
CA VAL A 210 7.78 -3.20 5.47
C VAL A 210 7.89 -4.72 5.46
N ALA A 211 7.68 -5.38 6.61
CA ALA A 211 7.63 -6.84 6.67
C ALA A 211 6.52 -7.40 5.77
N LEU A 212 5.32 -6.80 5.76
CA LEU A 212 4.23 -7.21 4.87
C LEU A 212 4.59 -7.01 3.39
N MET A 213 5.24 -5.91 3.03
CA MET A 213 5.72 -5.68 1.65
C MET A 213 6.74 -6.75 1.23
N LEU A 214 7.69 -7.11 2.11
CA LEU A 214 8.68 -8.15 1.84
C LEU A 214 8.03 -9.52 1.69
N LEU A 215 7.13 -9.87 2.61
CA LEU A 215 6.41 -11.15 2.62
C LEU A 215 5.45 -11.30 1.43
N ALA A 216 4.94 -10.20 0.88
CA ALA A 216 4.14 -10.22 -0.35
C ALA A 216 4.92 -10.77 -1.57
N GLY A 217 6.25 -10.80 -1.49
CA GLY A 217 7.08 -11.65 -2.34
C GLY A 217 7.64 -10.98 -3.59
N HIS A 218 7.62 -9.66 -3.70
CA HIS A 218 8.17 -8.95 -4.85
C HIS A 218 9.16 -7.86 -4.45
N THR A 219 10.45 -8.18 -4.47
CA THR A 219 11.55 -7.32 -4.01
C THR A 219 11.62 -5.99 -4.75
N GLN A 220 11.35 -5.97 -6.05
CA GLN A 220 11.35 -4.73 -6.84
C GLN A 220 10.26 -3.76 -6.38
N THR A 221 9.07 -4.24 -6.02
CA THR A 221 7.97 -3.40 -5.51
C THR A 221 8.31 -2.86 -4.14
N VAL A 222 8.93 -3.67 -3.28
CA VAL A 222 9.45 -3.23 -1.98
C VAL A 222 10.45 -2.10 -2.17
N TYR A 223 11.41 -2.27 -3.08
CA TYR A 223 12.40 -1.25 -3.40
C TYR A 223 11.75 0.04 -3.88
N ILE A 224 10.83 -0.03 -4.85
CA ILE A 224 10.12 1.14 -5.38
C ILE A 224 9.36 1.88 -4.28
N ASN A 225 8.63 1.14 -3.42
CA ASN A 225 7.89 1.73 -2.31
C ASN A 225 8.83 2.41 -1.31
N LEU A 226 9.89 1.74 -0.88
CA LEU A 226 10.84 2.26 0.10
C LEU A 226 11.63 3.45 -0.45
N PHE A 227 12.00 3.42 -1.72
CA PHE A 227 12.64 4.54 -2.39
C PHE A 227 11.71 5.76 -2.44
N GLY A 228 10.44 5.56 -2.83
CA GLY A 228 9.42 6.61 -2.81
C GLY A 228 9.18 7.17 -1.41
N LEU A 229 9.14 6.32 -0.39
CA LEU A 229 9.04 6.71 1.02
C LEU A 229 10.27 7.50 1.49
N GLY A 230 11.47 7.10 1.06
CA GLY A 230 12.70 7.83 1.33
C GLY A 230 12.66 9.24 0.74
N LEU A 231 12.27 9.37 -0.53
CA LEU A 231 12.05 10.67 -1.15
C LEU A 231 10.98 11.49 -0.42
N TRP A 232 9.87 10.88 -0.01
CA TRP A 232 8.80 11.53 0.75
C TRP A 232 9.30 12.10 2.08
N ILE A 233 10.14 11.36 2.82
CA ILE A 233 10.70 11.80 4.10
C ILE A 233 11.74 12.91 3.90
N ILE A 234 12.57 12.81 2.86
CA ILE A 234 13.67 13.75 2.61
C ILE A 234 13.14 15.05 1.99
N TRP A 235 12.12 15.00 1.15
CA TRP A 235 11.60 16.14 0.38
C TRP A 235 11.36 17.42 1.21
N PRO A 236 10.74 17.36 2.41
CA PRO A 236 10.53 18.55 3.25
C PRO A 236 11.82 19.12 3.86
N LEU A 237 12.91 18.34 3.92
CA LEU A 237 14.22 18.76 4.43
C LEU A 237 15.02 19.53 3.37
N VAL A 238 14.63 19.44 2.10
CA VAL A 238 15.25 20.18 1.01
C VAL A 238 14.66 21.59 0.98
N ASP A 239 15.52 22.59 1.21
CA ASP A 239 15.12 24.01 1.15
C ASP A 239 14.49 24.34 -0.23
N PRO A 240 13.29 24.95 -0.28
CA PRO A 240 12.72 25.45 -1.52
C PRO A 240 13.68 26.33 -2.34
N ALA A 241 14.63 27.01 -1.69
CA ALA A 241 15.66 27.82 -2.35
C ALA A 241 16.69 26.97 -3.12
N THR A 242 17.09 25.80 -2.60
CA THR A 242 18.06 24.92 -3.28
C THR A 242 17.46 24.21 -4.50
N VAL A 243 16.15 23.95 -4.51
CA VAL A 243 15.44 23.38 -5.68
C VAL A 243 15.21 24.43 -6.78
N ARG A 244 14.97 25.70 -6.42
CA ARG A 244 14.73 26.79 -7.39
C ARG A 244 15.99 27.26 -8.12
N ALA A 245 17.15 27.19 -7.47
CA ALA A 245 18.42 27.65 -8.04
C ALA A 245 18.80 27.00 -9.40
N PRO A 246 18.74 25.66 -9.57
CA PRO A 246 19.02 25.04 -10.86
C PRO A 246 17.95 25.32 -11.92
N TRP A 247 16.67 25.43 -11.53
CA TRP A 247 15.59 25.76 -12.48
C TRP A 247 15.70 27.18 -13.03
N ALA A 248 16.10 28.14 -12.19
CA ALA A 248 16.38 29.51 -12.61
C ALA A 248 17.59 29.59 -13.56
N ALA A 249 18.60 28.73 -13.37
CA ALA A 249 19.73 28.63 -14.31
C ALA A 249 19.30 28.04 -15.66
N VAL A 250 18.47 26.98 -15.65
CA VAL A 250 17.90 26.38 -16.87
C VAL A 250 17.03 27.38 -17.62
N GLN A 251 16.19 28.17 -16.94
CA GLN A 251 15.35 29.20 -17.57
C GLN A 251 16.16 30.36 -18.18
N ARG A 252 17.38 30.64 -17.69
CA ARG A 252 18.27 31.64 -18.30
C ARG A 252 18.96 31.13 -19.56
N VAL A 253 19.23 29.83 -19.64
CA VAL A 253 19.95 29.20 -20.75
C VAL A 253 19.00 28.72 -21.86
N LEU A 254 17.77 28.34 -21.52
CA LEU A 254 16.75 27.86 -22.49
C LEU A 254 16.52 28.81 -23.69
N PRO A 255 16.37 30.14 -23.49
CA PRO A 255 16.20 31.08 -24.60
C PRO A 255 17.43 31.15 -25.51
N GLN A 256 18.63 30.98 -24.95
CA GLN A 256 19.89 31.03 -25.69
C GLN A 256 20.08 29.78 -26.55
N LEU A 257 19.67 28.61 -26.05
CA LEU A 257 19.72 27.36 -26.81
C LEU A 257 18.69 27.31 -27.94
N LEU A 258 17.51 27.92 -27.75
CA LEU A 258 16.47 28.00 -28.78
C LEU A 258 16.85 28.93 -29.96
N LEU A 259 17.76 29.88 -29.74
CA LEU A 259 18.29 30.75 -30.79
C LEU A 259 19.37 30.09 -31.66
N TYR A 260 19.94 28.95 -31.23
CA TYR A 260 20.93 28.19 -32.00
C TYR A 260 20.31 27.08 -32.86
N VAL A 261 19.00 26.87 -32.78
CA VAL A 261 18.26 25.78 -33.46
C VAL A 261 17.24 26.33 -34.48
N GLY A 262 17.23 27.63 -34.75
CA GLY A 262 16.46 28.28 -35.83
C GLY A 262 17.37 28.91 -36.86
#